data_AF-A0A8R1Y5M2-F1
#
_entry.id   AF-A0A8R1Y5M2-F1
#
_cell.length_a   1.000
_cell.length_b   1.000
_cell.length_c   1.000
_cell.angle_alpha   90.00
_cell.angle_beta   90.00
_cell.angle_gamma   90.00
#
_symmetry.space_group_name_H-M   'P 1'
#
loop_
_entity.id
_entity.type
_entity.pdbx_description
1 polymer ?
#
loop_
_entity_poly.entity_id
_entity_poly.type
_entity_poly.pdbx_seq_one_letter_code
_entity_poly.pdbx_strand_id
1 'polypeptide(L)'
;MNERGLCQRFVTGILIISTFVYLIIGLIVIGLTLWLRLDSRFEEMMRANILRINNNNAEMDEIKEQIRFGLTITFWVICGCGFATALIGLLGTCGAILTNRVILILNLITSLILMAIEIVIIVFIFLYKPMVCLISIKFFDNLN
;
A
#
# COMPACT_ATOMS: atom_id res chain seq x y z
N MET A 1 -37.66 24.26 2.64
CA MET A 1 -36.70 23.26 2.10
C MET A 1 -36.41 22.27 3.21
N ASN A 2 -36.68 20.98 2.97
CA ASN A 2 -36.66 19.94 4.01
C ASN A 2 -35.22 19.75 4.53
N GLU A 3 -34.95 20.10 5.79
CA GLU A 3 -33.61 20.06 6.41
C GLU A 3 -32.92 18.69 6.26
N ARG A 4 -33.74 17.62 6.24
CA ARG A 4 -33.29 16.24 5.98
C ARG A 4 -32.62 16.06 4.61
N GLY A 5 -33.05 16.81 3.60
CA GLY A 5 -32.48 16.74 2.25
C GLY A 5 -31.11 17.39 2.13
N LEU A 6 -30.82 18.44 2.91
CA LEU A 6 -29.52 19.12 2.88
C LEU A 6 -28.44 18.25 3.55
N CYS A 7 -28.74 17.70 4.73
CA CYS A 7 -27.83 16.83 5.47
C CYS A 7 -27.47 15.58 4.66
N GLN A 8 -28.47 14.93 4.05
CA GLN A 8 -28.23 13.76 3.21
C GLN A 8 -27.33 14.07 2.01
N ARG A 9 -27.56 15.20 1.31
CA ARG A 9 -26.71 15.62 0.20
C ARG A 9 -25.27 15.90 0.63
N PHE A 10 -25.09 16.52 1.79
CA PHE A 10 -23.76 16.79 2.35
C PHE A 10 -23.00 15.50 2.68
N VAL A 11 -23.64 14.56 3.37
CA VAL A 11 -23.04 13.25 3.69
C VAL A 11 -22.71 12.47 2.43
N THR A 12 -23.61 12.42 1.45
CA THR A 12 -23.34 11.76 0.16
C THR A 12 -22.18 12.45 -0.58
N GLY A 13 -22.10 13.79 -0.54
CA GLY A 13 -20.99 14.54 -1.14
C GLY A 13 -19.63 14.19 -0.52
N ILE A 14 -19.55 14.12 0.82
CA ILE A 14 -18.33 13.70 1.52
C ILE A 14 -17.94 12.27 1.14
N LEU A 15 -18.91 11.36 1.07
CA LEU A 15 -18.66 9.97 0.68
C LEU A 15 -18.13 9.86 -0.75
N ILE A 16 -18.66 10.65 -1.69
CA ILE A 16 -18.14 10.71 -3.07
C ILE A 16 -16.70 11.20 -3.08
N ILE A 17 -16.39 12.29 -2.38
CA ILE A 17 -15.03 12.84 -2.34
C ILE A 17 -14.07 11.83 -1.71
N SER A 18 -14.45 11.20 -0.59
CA SER A 18 -13.63 10.20 0.09
C SER A 18 -13.35 9.00 -0.81
N THR A 19 -14.37 8.47 -1.49
CA THR A 19 -14.19 7.31 -2.40
C THR A 19 -13.35 7.65 -3.62
N PHE A 20 -13.47 8.88 -4.13
CA PHE A 20 -12.62 9.36 -5.22
C PHE A 20 -11.16 9.53 -4.77
N VAL A 21 -10.92 10.03 -3.56
CA VAL A 21 -9.57 10.09 -2.97
C VAL A 21 -8.97 8.69 -2.81
N TYR A 22 -9.75 7.71 -2.33
CA TYR A 22 -9.30 6.31 -2.26
C TYR A 22 -8.94 5.74 -3.63
N LEU A 23 -9.74 6.03 -4.67
CA LEU A 23 -9.43 5.62 -6.04
C LEU A 23 -8.10 6.21 -6.51
N ILE A 24 -7.86 7.51 -6.30
CA ILE A 24 -6.60 8.17 -6.67
C ILE A 24 -5.42 7.56 -5.92
N ILE A 25 -5.54 7.35 -4.61
CA ILE A 25 -4.47 6.74 -3.80
C ILE A 25 -4.15 5.34 -4.31
N GLY A 26 -5.17 4.51 -4.57
CA GLY A 26 -4.97 3.17 -5.13
C GLY A 26 -4.25 3.20 -6.48
N LEU A 27 -4.64 4.10 -7.38
CA LEU A 27 -3.98 4.29 -8.68
C LEU A 27 -2.54 4.78 -8.55
N ILE A 28 -2.26 5.69 -7.61
CA ILE A 28 -0.89 6.15 -7.33
C ILE A 28 -0.05 4.99 -6.82
N VAL A 29 -0.54 4.18 -5.88
CA VAL A 29 0.19 3.02 -5.35
C VAL A 29 0.49 2.01 -6.46
N ILE A 30 -0.48 1.68 -7.29
CA ILE A 30 -0.28 0.79 -8.45
C ILE A 30 0.74 1.39 -9.42
N GLY A 31 0.60 2.67 -9.76
CA GLY A 31 1.50 3.39 -10.65
C GLY A 31 2.94 3.42 -10.15
N LEU A 32 3.15 3.76 -8.87
CA LEU A 32 4.46 3.75 -8.22
C LEU A 32 5.05 2.35 -8.15
N THR A 33 4.22 1.35 -7.86
CA THR A 33 4.65 -0.05 -7.78
C THR A 33 5.09 -0.54 -9.16
N LEU A 34 4.27 -0.33 -10.20
CA LEU A 34 4.63 -0.65 -11.59
C LEU A 34 5.87 0.12 -12.05
N TRP A 35 5.98 1.40 -11.69
CA TRP A 35 7.16 2.22 -11.99
C TRP A 35 8.42 1.60 -11.39
N LEU A 36 8.41 1.26 -10.10
CA LEU A 36 9.54 0.62 -9.42
C LEU A 36 9.95 -0.72 -10.05
N ARG A 37 9.00 -1.46 -10.63
CA ARG A 37 9.29 -2.73 -11.30
C ARG A 37 9.78 -2.57 -12.73
N LEU A 38 9.34 -1.54 -13.45
CA LEU A 38 9.77 -1.26 -14.82
C LEU A 38 11.11 -0.51 -14.84
N ASP A 39 11.49 0.15 -13.75
CA ASP A 39 12.75 0.88 -13.66
C ASP A 39 13.95 -0.07 -13.48
N SER A 40 14.59 -0.40 -14.58
CA SER A 40 15.86 -1.16 -14.61
C SER A 40 16.96 -0.57 -13.70
N ARG A 41 16.97 0.75 -13.47
CA ARG A 41 17.97 1.38 -12.59
C ARG A 41 17.77 0.99 -11.13
N PHE A 42 16.54 0.72 -10.71
CA PHE A 42 16.26 0.26 -9.36
C PHE A 42 16.81 -1.16 -9.14
N GLU A 43 16.63 -2.05 -10.12
CA GLU A 43 17.21 -3.38 -10.07
C GLU A 43 18.75 -3.32 -10.08
N GLU A 44 19.34 -2.46 -10.91
CA GLU A 44 20.79 -2.24 -10.94
C GLU A 44 21.32 -1.68 -9.62
N MET A 45 20.64 -0.70 -9.02
CA MET A 45 21.03 -0.12 -7.73
C MET A 45 20.89 -1.14 -6.60
N MET A 46 19.82 -1.94 -6.60
CA MET A 46 19.65 -3.02 -5.64
C MET A 46 20.74 -4.09 -5.80
N ARG A 47 21.06 -4.47 -7.03
CA ARG A 47 22.12 -5.43 -7.34
C ARG A 47 23.49 -4.89 -6.95
N ALA A 48 23.78 -3.63 -7.26
CA ALA A 48 25.03 -2.97 -6.90
C ALA A 48 25.19 -2.87 -5.38
N ASN A 49 24.13 -2.54 -4.64
CA ASN A 49 24.17 -2.48 -3.18
C ASN A 49 24.37 -3.86 -2.56
N ILE A 50 23.68 -4.89 -3.06
CA ILE A 50 23.85 -6.28 -2.60
C ILE A 50 25.27 -6.79 -2.89
N LEU A 51 25.82 -6.49 -4.08
CA LEU A 51 27.19 -6.88 -4.45
C LEU A 51 28.26 -6.09 -3.68
N ARG A 52 28.00 -4.81 -3.37
CA ARG A 52 28.93 -3.96 -2.62
C ARG A 52 29.03 -4.36 -1.16
N ILE A 53 27.92 -4.80 -0.55
CA ILE A 53 27.89 -5.15 0.87
C ILE A 53 28.62 -6.49 1.12
N ASN A 54 28.72 -7.40 0.15
CA ASN A 54 29.26 -8.72 0.46
C ASN A 54 29.94 -9.46 -0.69
N ASN A 55 31.10 -8.94 -1.08
CA ASN A 55 31.98 -9.57 -2.05
C ASN A 55 32.79 -10.69 -1.35
N ASN A 56 32.46 -11.98 -1.63
CA ASN A 56 33.29 -13.21 -1.48
C ASN A 56 32.85 -14.36 -0.53
N ASN A 57 31.63 -14.40 0.03
CA ASN A 57 31.22 -15.52 0.90
C ASN A 57 30.16 -16.44 0.24
N ALA A 58 30.42 -17.75 0.18
CA ALA A 58 29.51 -18.76 -0.39
C ALA A 58 28.17 -18.89 0.37
N GLU A 59 28.14 -18.49 1.64
CA GLU A 59 26.94 -18.41 2.49
C GLU A 59 25.94 -17.33 2.01
N MET A 60 26.39 -16.43 1.13
CA MET A 60 25.61 -15.28 0.67
C MET A 60 24.63 -15.61 -0.45
N ASP A 61 24.78 -16.74 -1.15
CA ASP A 61 23.88 -17.07 -2.26
C ASP A 61 22.46 -17.38 -1.77
N GLU A 62 22.33 -17.98 -0.58
CA GLU A 62 21.03 -18.18 0.07
C GLU A 62 20.41 -16.84 0.50
N ILE A 63 21.19 -15.92 1.08
CA ILE A 63 20.70 -14.61 1.52
C ILE A 63 20.25 -13.75 0.32
N LYS A 64 21.00 -13.79 -0.80
CA LYS A 64 20.61 -13.10 -2.04
C LYS A 64 19.27 -13.62 -2.58
N GLU A 65 19.08 -14.93 -2.55
CA GLU A 65 17.82 -15.54 -2.99
C GLU A 65 16.67 -15.14 -2.07
N GLN A 66 16.87 -15.16 -0.75
CA GLN A 66 15.88 -14.73 0.23
C GLN A 66 15.49 -13.25 0.07
N ILE A 67 16.45 -12.35 -0.18
CA ILE A 67 16.17 -10.92 -0.43
C ILE A 67 15.36 -10.76 -1.71
N ARG A 68 15.74 -11.45 -2.80
CA ARG A 68 15.02 -11.37 -4.08
C ARG A 68 13.60 -11.92 -3.94
N PHE A 69 13.43 -13.00 -3.19
CA PHE A 69 12.13 -13.59 -2.89
C PHE A 69 11.28 -12.64 -2.04
N GLY A 70 11.84 -12.07 -0.96
CA GLY A 70 11.16 -11.10 -0.09
C GLY A 70 10.75 -9.82 -0.83
N LEU A 71 11.61 -9.29 -1.70
CA LEU A 71 11.29 -8.14 -2.55
C LEU A 71 10.13 -8.46 -3.52
N THR A 72 10.15 -9.65 -4.12
CA THR A 72 9.09 -10.11 -5.03
C THR A 72 7.76 -10.27 -4.31
N ILE A 73 7.74 -10.87 -3.12
CA ILE A 73 6.52 -11.00 -2.32
C ILE A 73 5.98 -9.62 -1.94
N THR A 74 6.84 -8.75 -1.41
CA THR A 74 6.46 -7.40 -0.98
C THR A 74 5.85 -6.60 -2.14
N PHE A 75 6.44 -6.72 -3.34
CA PHE A 75 5.90 -6.13 -4.56
C PHE A 75 4.48 -6.60 -4.85
N TRP A 76 4.21 -7.92 -4.83
CA TRP A 76 2.88 -8.47 -5.10
C TRP A 76 1.86 -8.07 -4.04
N VAL A 77 2.27 -8.00 -2.77
CA VAL A 77 1.42 -7.56 -1.67
C VAL A 77 1.01 -6.10 -1.84
N ILE A 78 1.97 -5.20 -2.09
CA ILE A 78 1.68 -3.76 -2.30
C ILE A 78 0.81 -3.57 -3.54
N CYS A 79 1.12 -4.27 -4.64
CA CYS A 79 0.32 -4.22 -5.87
C CYS A 79 -1.12 -4.70 -5.63
N GLY A 80 -1.29 -5.80 -4.89
CA GLY A 80 -2.61 -6.35 -4.53
C GLY A 80 -3.41 -5.40 -3.64
N CYS A 81 -2.77 -4.78 -2.64
CA CYS A 81 -3.39 -3.75 -1.80
C CYS A 81 -3.82 -2.54 -2.63
N GLY A 82 -2.94 -2.01 -3.49
CA GLY A 82 -3.28 -0.90 -4.38
C GLY A 82 -4.46 -1.21 -5.30
N PHE A 83 -4.49 -2.41 -5.87
CA PHE A 83 -5.60 -2.88 -6.71
C PHE A 83 -6.92 -2.99 -5.95
N ALA A 84 -6.90 -3.56 -4.75
CA ALA A 84 -8.08 -3.64 -3.89
C ALA A 84 -8.62 -2.24 -3.54
N THR A 85 -7.73 -1.31 -3.17
CA THR A 85 -8.11 0.07 -2.86
C THR A 85 -8.69 0.79 -4.08
N ALA A 86 -8.09 0.61 -5.26
CA ALA A 86 -8.62 1.17 -6.50
C ALA A 86 -10.01 0.59 -6.85
N LEU A 87 -10.21 -0.72 -6.69
CA LEU A 87 -11.52 -1.35 -6.91
C LEU A 87 -12.59 -0.82 -5.96
N ILE A 88 -12.26 -0.64 -4.68
CA ILE A 88 -13.19 -0.10 -3.69
C ILE A 88 -13.51 1.36 -3.99
N GLY A 89 -12.51 2.17 -4.34
CA GLY A 89 -12.76 3.54 -4.82
C GLY A 89 -13.67 3.57 -6.06
N LEU A 90 -13.47 2.65 -7.01
CA LEU A 90 -14.27 2.55 -8.22
C LEU A 90 -15.71 2.10 -7.93
N LEU A 91 -15.90 1.11 -7.06
CA LEU A 91 -17.23 0.65 -6.62
C LEU A 91 -17.96 1.76 -5.85
N GLY A 92 -17.26 2.52 -5.02
CA GLY A 92 -17.80 3.67 -4.30
C GLY A 92 -18.27 4.79 -5.23
N THR A 93 -17.44 5.18 -6.19
CA THR A 93 -17.79 6.21 -7.19
C THR A 93 -18.94 5.76 -8.09
N CYS A 94 -18.93 4.51 -8.56
CA CYS A 94 -20.02 3.93 -9.35
C CYS A 94 -21.33 3.83 -8.55
N GLY A 95 -21.26 3.36 -7.30
CA GLY A 95 -22.42 3.28 -6.40
C GLY A 95 -23.05 4.64 -6.12
N ALA A 96 -22.23 5.70 -6.03
CA ALA A 96 -22.72 7.06 -5.89
C ALA A 96 -23.39 7.61 -7.16
N ILE A 97 -22.82 7.37 -8.34
CA ILE A 97 -23.40 7.79 -9.63
C ILE A 97 -24.73 7.07 -9.88
N LEU A 98 -24.79 5.76 -9.65
CA LEU A 98 -26.00 4.96 -9.83
C LEU A 98 -27.05 5.19 -8.74
N THR A 99 -26.74 6.00 -7.73
CA THR A 99 -27.59 6.26 -6.54
C THR A 99 -28.05 4.98 -5.81
N ASN A 100 -27.27 3.90 -5.94
CA ASN A 100 -27.59 2.62 -5.33
C ASN A 100 -27.14 2.61 -3.86
N ARG A 101 -28.11 2.78 -2.96
CA ARG A 101 -27.88 2.86 -1.52
C ARG A 101 -27.17 1.63 -0.95
N VAL A 102 -27.45 0.44 -1.47
CA VAL A 102 -26.86 -0.81 -0.95
C VAL A 102 -25.37 -0.86 -1.25
N ILE A 103 -24.98 -0.55 -2.50
CA ILE A 103 -23.57 -0.51 -2.91
C ILE A 103 -22.82 0.55 -2.10
N LEU A 104 -23.43 1.71 -1.89
CA LEU A 104 -22.80 2.81 -1.16
C LEU A 104 -22.59 2.49 0.34
N ILE A 105 -23.56 1.81 0.98
CA ILE A 105 -23.42 1.35 2.38
C ILE A 105 -22.34 0.27 2.48
N LEU A 106 -22.35 -0.73 1.59
CA LEU A 106 -21.32 -1.77 1.58
C LEU A 106 -19.93 -1.16 1.36
N ASN A 107 -19.82 -0.23 0.42
CA ASN A 107 -18.57 0.46 0.16
C ASN A 107 -18.07 1.27 1.36
N LEU A 108 -18.98 1.93 2.08
CA LEU A 108 -18.65 2.64 3.32
C LEU A 108 -18.12 1.69 4.39
N ILE A 109 -18.79 0.56 4.62
CA ILE A 109 -18.37 -0.45 5.61
C ILE A 109 -16.98 -0.98 5.24
N THR A 110 -16.75 -1.38 3.99
CA THR A 110 -15.46 -1.88 3.54
C THR A 110 -14.36 -0.81 3.65
N SER A 111 -14.66 0.44 3.29
CA SER A 111 -13.68 1.55 3.40
C SER A 111 -13.30 1.83 4.85
N LEU A 112 -14.26 1.79 5.78
CA LEU A 112 -13.99 1.97 7.21
C LEU A 112 -13.13 0.83 7.78
N ILE A 113 -13.41 -0.42 7.38
CA ILE A 113 -12.61 -1.58 7.79
C ILE A 113 -11.17 -1.42 7.26
N LEU A 114 -10.98 -1.03 6.00
CA LEU A 114 -9.65 -0.81 5.44
C LEU A 114 -8.92 0.34 6.14
N MET A 115 -9.61 1.46 6.41
CA MET A 115 -9.02 2.58 7.14
C MET A 115 -8.55 2.14 8.53
N ALA A 116 -9.33 1.32 9.23
CA ALA A 116 -8.93 0.75 10.51
C ALA A 116 -7.67 -0.13 10.38
N ILE A 117 -7.60 -0.97 9.34
CA ILE A 117 -6.42 -1.81 9.06
C ILE A 117 -5.20 -0.94 8.75
N GLU A 118 -5.33 0.09 7.92
CA GLU A 118 -4.25 1.03 7.59
C GLU A 118 -3.72 1.73 8.84
N ILE A 119 -4.61 2.19 9.74
CA ILE A 119 -4.21 2.80 11.01
C ILE A 119 -3.44 1.79 11.87
N VAL A 120 -3.90 0.54 11.97
CA VAL A 120 -3.19 -0.51 12.71
C VAL A 120 -1.80 -0.74 12.13
N ILE A 121 -1.66 -0.80 10.80
CA ILE A 121 -0.36 -0.97 10.13
C ILE A 121 0.56 0.22 10.40
N ILE A 122 0.05 1.46 10.30
CA ILE A 122 0.85 2.68 10.57
C ILE A 122 1.31 2.71 12.02
N VAL A 123 0.43 2.39 12.97
CA VAL A 123 0.76 2.30 14.40
C VAL A 123 1.80 1.20 14.63
N PHE A 124 1.65 0.04 13.99
CA PHE A 124 2.63 -1.03 14.06
C PHE A 124 3.99 -0.58 13.52
N ILE A 125 4.05 0.05 12.34
CA ILE A 125 5.30 0.58 11.78
C ILE A 125 5.93 1.60 12.72
N PHE A 126 5.13 2.48 13.35
CA PHE A 126 5.67 3.49 14.27
C PHE A 126 6.23 2.88 15.55
N LEU A 127 5.53 1.91 16.15
CA LEU A 127 5.96 1.20 17.35
C LEU A 127 7.21 0.33 17.09
N TYR A 128 7.26 -0.31 15.93
CA TYR A 128 8.38 -1.16 15.53
C TYR A 128 9.47 -0.39 14.80
N LYS A 129 9.32 0.89 14.46
CA LYS A 129 10.39 1.73 13.88
C LYS A 129 11.73 1.59 14.62
N PRO A 130 11.80 1.67 15.97
CA PRO A 130 13.06 1.42 16.67
C PRO A 130 13.57 -0.01 16.46
N MET A 131 12.69 -1.01 16.40
CA MET A 131 13.06 -2.40 16.17
C MET A 131 13.53 -2.66 14.72
N VAL A 132 12.84 -2.11 13.72
CA VAL A 132 13.22 -2.18 12.30
C VAL A 132 14.56 -1.49 12.07
N CYS A 133 14.75 -0.31 12.65
CA CYS A 133 16.02 0.40 12.58
C CYS A 133 17.15 -0.39 13.27
N LEU A 134 16.88 -0.99 14.44
CA LEU A 134 17.86 -1.78 15.17
C LEU A 134 18.18 -3.12 14.49
N ILE A 135 17.21 -3.74 13.80
CA ILE A 135 17.41 -4.93 12.97
C ILE A 135 18.26 -4.57 11.74
N SER A 136 18.00 -3.45 11.07
CA SER A 136 18.82 -2.99 9.95
C SER A 136 20.26 -2.69 10.37
N ILE A 137 20.46 -2.06 11.54
CA ILE A 137 21.80 -1.81 12.10
C ILE A 137 22.49 -3.13 12.47
N LYS A 138 21.82 -4.03 13.20
CA LYS A 138 22.41 -5.35 13.56
C LYS A 138 22.73 -6.21 12.35
N PHE A 139 21.92 -6.13 11.29
CA PHE A 139 22.20 -6.84 10.04
C PHE A 139 23.44 -6.25 9.36
N PHE A 140 23.62 -4.94 9.39
CA PHE A 140 24.81 -4.27 8.85
C PHE A 140 26.06 -4.55 9.70
N ASP A 141 25.93 -4.57 11.04
CA ASP A 141 27.03 -4.88 11.97
C ASP A 141 27.44 -6.36 11.92
N ASN A 142 26.52 -7.30 11.74
CA ASN A 142 26.86 -8.72 11.57
C ASN A 142 27.51 -9.04 10.21
N LEU A 143 27.43 -8.13 9.24
CA LEU A 143 28.05 -8.30 7.92
C LEU A 143 29.44 -7.66 7.81
N ASN A 144 29.91 -6.95 8.85
CA ASN A 144 31.21 -6.27 8.90
C ASN A 144 32.12 -6.88 9.99
#